data_AF-A0A3D1DFN0-F1
#
_entry.id   AF-A0A3D1DFN0-F1
#
_cell.length_a   1.000
_cell.length_b   1.000
_cell.length_c   1.000
_cell.angle_alpha   90.00
_cell.angle_beta   90.00
_cell.angle_gamma   90.00
#
_symmetry.space_group_name_H-M   'P 1'
#
loop_
_entity.id
_entity.type
_entity.pdbx_description
1 polymer ?
#
loop_
_entity_poly.entity_id
_entity_poly.type
_entity_poly.pdbx_seq_one_letter_code
_entity_poly.pdbx_strand_id
1 'polypeptide(L)'
;MELGSGDRLLVTGATGLVGSHVAERANRLGVATRVIVRNPDAATWLSDAGVEVVAGDMTDSESLCRAVQGVTVVVHCAAKVGDWGPVEDYRDVNVKGLEALIDVACENGSLKRFVHISSLGVYAARDHYGTDETEAPDREGIDGYTLTKVESEDLARQRFADGSFPLVVLRPGFVYGPRDRTVIPRLIQRLATGGFKYLGSGEQLLNNVYIDNLVDAVFLAISRDDVLGEVFNITDDRLVTKREFIGTIARGAGLEEPTKSVPLGVAKILATGMEATWKMLGKQEAPLLSGARIKFLGLNLDFDIGKARRELGYEPAVDFVEGMEHTMEWYRQSVAADSPDP
;
A
#
# COMPACT_ATOMS: atom_id res chain seq x y z
N MET A 1 -13.61 -6.03 -18.55
CA MET A 1 -12.93 -5.72 -19.82
C MET A 1 -11.55 -6.39 -19.90
N GLU A 2 -11.25 -7.12 -20.98
CA GLU A 2 -9.86 -7.56 -21.24
C GLU A 2 -9.01 -6.39 -21.75
N LEU A 3 -7.77 -6.28 -21.27
CA LEU A 3 -6.81 -5.28 -21.78
C LEU A 3 -6.39 -5.67 -23.20
N GLY A 4 -6.64 -4.79 -24.16
CA GLY A 4 -6.28 -4.99 -25.57
C GLY A 4 -5.12 -4.12 -26.05
N SER A 5 -4.72 -4.31 -27.31
CA SER A 5 -3.66 -3.51 -27.96
C SER A 5 -3.98 -2.02 -28.11
N GLY A 6 -5.25 -1.64 -27.97
CA GLY A 6 -5.69 -0.24 -27.95
C GLY A 6 -5.78 0.38 -26.55
N ASP A 7 -5.45 -0.38 -25.49
CA ASP A 7 -5.49 0.12 -24.13
C ASP A 7 -4.13 0.65 -23.67
N ARG A 8 -4.19 1.72 -22.87
CA ARG A 8 -3.03 2.34 -22.27
C ARG A 8 -3.27 2.49 -20.78
N LEU A 9 -2.37 1.90 -20.00
CA LEU A 9 -2.43 1.86 -18.55
C LEU A 9 -1.51 2.92 -17.95
N LEU A 10 -2.05 3.81 -17.12
CA LEU A 10 -1.29 4.76 -16.30
C LEU A 10 -1.16 4.23 -14.88
N VAL A 11 0.07 4.12 -14.37
CA VAL A 11 0.34 3.84 -12.95
C VAL A 11 0.88 5.08 -12.25
N THR A 12 0.25 5.47 -11.15
CA THR A 12 0.83 6.44 -10.21
C THR A 12 1.59 5.73 -9.10
N GLY A 13 2.60 6.38 -8.50
CA GLY A 13 3.39 5.75 -7.43
C GLY A 13 4.28 4.61 -7.91
N ALA A 14 4.69 4.63 -9.19
CA ALA A 14 5.44 3.57 -9.84
C ALA A 14 6.87 3.35 -9.29
N THR A 15 7.42 4.31 -8.55
CA THR A 15 8.69 4.15 -7.83
C THR A 15 8.53 3.43 -6.48
N GLY A 16 7.30 3.17 -6.04
CA GLY A 16 6.97 2.42 -4.82
C GLY A 16 6.73 0.93 -5.08
N LEU A 17 6.56 0.16 -4.01
CA LEU A 17 6.39 -1.29 -4.07
C LEU A 17 5.22 -1.72 -4.98
N VAL A 18 4.02 -1.19 -4.73
CA VAL A 18 2.82 -1.59 -5.48
C VAL A 18 2.88 -1.13 -6.94
N GLY A 19 3.11 0.17 -7.17
CA GLY A 19 3.10 0.73 -8.52
C GLY A 19 4.17 0.13 -9.44
N SER A 20 5.36 -0.16 -8.91
CA SER A 20 6.45 -0.80 -9.69
C SER A 20 6.04 -2.16 -10.24
N HIS A 21 5.47 -3.03 -9.40
CA HIS A 21 5.07 -4.38 -9.82
C HIS A 21 3.87 -4.36 -10.77
N VAL A 22 2.93 -3.43 -10.58
CA VAL A 22 1.80 -3.24 -11.51
C VAL A 22 2.32 -2.81 -12.89
N ALA A 23 3.21 -1.82 -12.94
CA ALA A 23 3.75 -1.31 -14.21
C ALA A 23 4.54 -2.40 -14.96
N GLU A 24 5.38 -3.16 -14.26
CA GLU A 24 6.10 -4.28 -14.87
C GLU A 24 5.18 -5.38 -15.35
N ARG A 25 4.16 -5.76 -14.56
CA ARG A 25 3.21 -6.80 -14.97
C ARG A 25 2.44 -6.36 -16.21
N ALA A 26 1.98 -5.11 -16.27
CA ALA A 26 1.28 -4.58 -17.44
C ALA A 26 2.17 -4.62 -18.70
N ASN A 27 3.43 -4.21 -18.55
CA ASN A 27 4.40 -4.24 -19.64
C ASN A 27 4.73 -5.67 -20.10
N ARG A 28 4.88 -6.64 -19.18
CA ARG A 28 5.07 -8.07 -19.52
C ARG A 28 3.88 -8.66 -20.28
N LEU A 29 2.67 -8.14 -20.03
CA LEU A 29 1.46 -8.52 -20.74
C LEU A 29 1.30 -7.81 -22.10
N GLY A 30 2.27 -6.96 -22.48
CA GLY A 30 2.25 -6.23 -23.76
C GLY A 30 1.28 -5.04 -23.78
N VAL A 31 0.79 -4.59 -22.61
CA VAL A 31 -0.09 -3.43 -22.50
C VAL A 31 0.77 -2.16 -22.54
N ALA A 32 0.37 -1.18 -23.36
CA ALA A 32 1.05 0.11 -23.40
C ALA A 32 0.99 0.75 -22.01
N THR A 33 2.15 0.84 -21.34
CA THR A 33 2.21 1.25 -19.94
C THR A 33 2.92 2.59 -19.82
N ARG A 34 2.29 3.51 -19.09
CA ARG A 34 2.84 4.82 -18.74
C ARG A 34 2.90 4.95 -17.22
N VAL A 35 3.93 5.60 -16.71
CA VAL A 35 4.06 5.95 -15.30
C VAL A 35 4.28 7.44 -15.14
N ILE A 36 3.71 8.03 -14.10
CA ILE A 36 4.02 9.40 -13.68
C ILE A 36 4.92 9.36 -12.43
N VAL A 37 6.06 10.02 -12.52
CA VAL A 37 7.07 10.04 -11.44
C VAL A 37 7.66 11.44 -11.27
N ARG A 38 7.97 11.81 -10.02
CA ARG A 38 8.56 13.11 -9.70
C ARG A 38 9.99 13.26 -10.21
N ASN A 39 10.77 12.18 -10.09
CA ASN A 39 12.14 12.10 -10.57
C ASN A 39 12.27 10.93 -11.56
N PRO A 40 12.39 11.19 -12.88
CA PRO A 40 12.61 10.16 -13.89
C PRO A 40 13.84 9.28 -13.63
N ASP A 41 14.90 9.83 -13.02
CA ASP A 41 16.12 9.08 -12.71
C ASP A 41 15.87 7.92 -11.72
N ALA A 42 14.84 8.05 -10.87
CA ALA A 42 14.44 6.99 -9.95
C ALA A 42 13.64 5.86 -10.63
N ALA A 43 13.32 6.01 -11.92
CA ALA A 43 12.50 5.10 -12.71
C ALA A 43 13.20 4.64 -14.01
N THR A 44 14.52 4.81 -14.13
CA THR A 44 15.31 4.38 -15.31
C THR A 44 15.08 2.91 -15.65
N TRP A 45 15.08 2.05 -14.63
CA TRP A 45 14.83 0.62 -14.79
C TRP A 45 13.44 0.28 -15.37
N LEU A 46 12.42 1.15 -15.19
CA LEU A 46 11.12 1.02 -15.86
C LEU A 46 11.22 1.43 -17.33
N SER A 47 11.92 2.54 -17.61
CA SER A 47 12.17 2.99 -18.98
C SER A 47 12.96 1.96 -19.79
N ASP A 48 13.97 1.34 -19.19
CA ASP A 48 14.77 0.28 -19.80
C ASP A 48 13.94 -0.98 -20.10
N ALA A 49 12.88 -1.21 -19.31
CA ALA A 49 11.91 -2.28 -19.56
C ALA A 49 10.88 -1.93 -20.65
N GLY A 50 10.89 -0.71 -21.21
CA GLY A 50 9.96 -0.26 -22.25
C GLY A 50 8.71 0.46 -21.74
N VAL A 51 8.67 0.82 -20.46
CA VAL A 51 7.58 1.61 -19.87
C VAL A 51 7.79 3.09 -20.17
N GLU A 52 6.74 3.79 -20.61
CA GLU A 52 6.81 5.23 -20.84
C GLU A 52 6.84 6.00 -19.51
N VAL A 53 7.91 6.77 -19.28
CA VAL A 53 8.07 7.56 -18.04
C VAL A 53 7.74 9.02 -18.31
N VAL A 54 6.74 9.54 -17.60
CA VAL A 54 6.35 10.96 -17.61
C VAL A 54 6.79 11.63 -16.32
N ALA A 55 7.57 12.70 -16.44
CA ALA A 55 7.93 13.55 -15.32
C ALA A 55 6.70 14.36 -14.86
N GLY A 56 6.36 14.26 -13.57
CA GLY A 56 5.20 14.95 -13.01
C GLY A 56 4.97 14.72 -11.53
N ASP A 57 4.13 15.55 -10.94
CA ASP A 57 3.72 15.48 -9.55
C ASP A 57 2.20 15.39 -9.46
N MET A 58 1.69 14.69 -8.45
CA MET A 58 0.25 14.57 -8.22
C MET A 58 -0.42 15.92 -7.89
N THR A 59 0.38 16.92 -7.49
CA THR A 59 -0.09 18.28 -7.19
C THR A 59 0.01 19.23 -8.40
N ASP A 60 0.56 18.78 -9.54
CA ASP A 60 0.70 19.57 -10.77
C ASP A 60 -0.28 19.10 -11.86
N SER A 61 -1.35 19.87 -12.05
CA SER A 61 -2.40 19.59 -13.04
C SER A 61 -1.88 19.47 -14.47
N GLU A 62 -0.90 20.28 -14.89
CA GLU A 62 -0.37 20.19 -16.26
C GLU A 62 0.35 18.86 -16.49
N SER A 63 1.07 18.37 -15.47
CA SER A 63 1.71 17.06 -15.55
C SER A 63 0.71 15.92 -15.59
N LEU A 64 -0.40 16.02 -14.83
CA LEU A 64 -1.49 15.05 -14.87
C LEU A 64 -2.16 15.02 -16.24
N CYS A 65 -2.45 16.19 -16.83
CA CYS A 65 -2.99 16.32 -18.18
C CYS A 65 -2.11 15.60 -19.23
N ARG A 66 -0.78 15.78 -19.17
CA ARG A 66 0.15 15.05 -20.04
C ARG A 66 0.11 13.55 -19.78
N ALA A 67 0.09 13.14 -18.51
CA ALA A 67 0.12 11.73 -18.14
C ALA A 67 -1.13 10.97 -18.60
N VAL A 68 -2.33 11.59 -18.56
CA VAL A 68 -3.58 10.93 -18.93
C VAL A 68 -3.87 10.87 -20.43
N GLN A 69 -3.07 11.51 -21.29
CA GLN A 69 -3.34 11.53 -22.74
C GLN A 69 -3.45 10.13 -23.35
N GLY A 70 -4.64 9.80 -23.86
CA GLY A 70 -4.94 8.51 -24.49
C GLY A 70 -4.95 7.33 -23.52
N VAL A 71 -4.99 7.58 -22.21
CA VAL A 71 -5.08 6.54 -21.17
C VAL A 71 -6.50 6.00 -21.12
N THR A 72 -6.62 4.68 -21.03
CA THR A 72 -7.91 3.99 -20.87
C THR A 72 -8.07 3.34 -19.49
N VAL A 73 -6.94 3.05 -18.82
CA VAL A 73 -6.93 2.44 -17.49
C VAL A 73 -5.99 3.21 -16.57
N VAL A 74 -6.44 3.54 -15.37
CA VAL A 74 -5.59 4.13 -14.33
C VAL A 74 -5.52 3.16 -13.15
N VAL A 75 -4.31 2.90 -12.66
CA VAL A 75 -4.07 2.27 -11.36
C VAL A 75 -3.38 3.28 -10.46
N HIS A 76 -4.13 3.80 -9.49
CA HIS A 76 -3.64 4.85 -8.59
C HIS A 76 -3.03 4.24 -7.32
N CYS A 77 -1.70 4.10 -7.30
CA CYS A 77 -0.95 3.61 -6.14
C CYS A 77 -0.23 4.73 -5.36
N ALA A 78 -0.18 5.96 -5.91
CA ALA A 78 0.50 7.07 -5.25
C ALA A 78 -0.18 7.44 -3.93
N ALA A 79 0.62 7.59 -2.87
CA ALA A 79 0.18 8.16 -1.62
C ALA A 79 1.39 8.74 -0.87
N LYS A 80 1.18 9.83 -0.13
CA LYS A 80 2.02 10.16 1.02
C LYS A 80 1.67 9.18 2.14
N VAL A 81 2.65 8.37 2.53
CA VAL A 81 2.55 7.38 3.60
C VAL A 81 3.37 7.85 4.81
N GLY A 82 2.94 7.48 6.01
CA GLY A 82 3.60 7.87 7.26
C GLY A 82 2.60 8.05 8.39
N ASP A 83 3.09 8.03 9.62
CA ASP A 83 2.27 8.11 10.84
C ASP A 83 2.49 9.42 11.62
N TRP A 84 3.21 10.39 11.04
CA TRP A 84 3.60 11.62 11.71
C TRP A 84 3.73 12.80 10.73
N GLY A 85 3.31 13.99 11.17
CA GLY A 85 3.34 15.22 10.39
C GLY A 85 1.96 15.88 10.26
N PRO A 86 1.88 17.06 9.63
CA PRO A 86 0.63 17.78 9.43
C PRO A 86 -0.31 16.99 8.51
N VAL A 87 -1.59 16.84 8.91
CA VAL A 87 -2.61 16.13 8.13
C VAL A 87 -2.79 16.75 6.74
N GLU A 88 -2.68 18.07 6.62
CA GLU A 88 -2.81 18.78 5.33
C GLU A 88 -1.79 18.31 4.29
N ASP A 89 -0.56 18.00 4.70
CA ASP A 89 0.43 17.47 3.76
C ASP A 89 -0.02 16.12 3.15
N TYR A 90 -0.73 15.31 3.94
CA TYR A 90 -1.28 14.05 3.46
C TYR A 90 -2.48 14.33 2.54
N ARG A 91 -3.34 15.30 2.88
CA ARG A 91 -4.51 15.70 2.07
C ARG A 91 -4.11 16.23 0.71
N ASP A 92 -3.07 17.06 0.64
CA ASP A 92 -2.58 17.63 -0.61
C ASP A 92 -2.24 16.56 -1.65
N VAL A 93 -1.63 15.46 -1.21
CA VAL A 93 -1.24 14.37 -2.12
C VAL A 93 -2.35 13.33 -2.27
N ASN A 94 -2.90 12.84 -1.16
CA ASN A 94 -3.80 11.66 -1.15
C ASN A 94 -5.23 12.01 -1.57
N VAL A 95 -5.66 13.26 -1.36
CA VAL A 95 -7.04 13.70 -1.64
C VAL A 95 -7.05 14.66 -2.82
N LYS A 96 -6.38 15.82 -2.71
CA LYS A 96 -6.38 16.83 -3.79
C LYS A 96 -5.70 16.33 -5.05
N GLY A 97 -4.58 15.61 -4.91
CA GLY A 97 -3.90 14.98 -6.05
C GLY A 97 -4.73 13.87 -6.70
N LEU A 98 -5.52 13.13 -5.92
CA LEU A 98 -6.48 12.16 -6.46
C LEU A 98 -7.62 12.86 -7.20
N GLU A 99 -8.21 13.90 -6.61
CA GLU A 99 -9.26 14.72 -7.23
C GLU A 99 -8.82 15.24 -8.59
N ALA A 100 -7.66 15.90 -8.65
CA ALA A 100 -7.10 16.42 -9.88
C ALA A 100 -6.87 15.32 -10.93
N LEU A 101 -6.38 14.14 -10.52
CA LEU A 101 -6.18 13.00 -11.43
C LEU A 101 -7.52 12.47 -11.97
N ILE A 102 -8.55 12.36 -11.11
CA ILE A 102 -9.89 11.93 -11.52
C ILE A 102 -10.45 12.92 -12.54
N ASP A 103 -10.37 14.23 -12.25
CA ASP A 103 -10.86 15.29 -13.13
C ASP A 103 -10.24 15.18 -14.52
N VAL A 104 -8.91 15.19 -14.63
CA VAL A 104 -8.24 15.16 -15.94
C VAL A 104 -8.44 13.81 -16.67
N ALA A 105 -8.56 12.70 -15.93
CA ALA A 105 -8.81 11.39 -16.52
C ALA A 105 -10.23 11.28 -17.10
N CYS A 106 -11.22 11.87 -16.42
CA CYS A 106 -12.59 11.97 -16.92
C CYS A 106 -12.67 12.92 -18.13
N GLU A 107 -12.02 14.09 -18.08
CA GLU A 107 -11.97 15.05 -19.18
C GLU A 107 -11.30 14.48 -20.44
N ASN A 108 -10.31 13.60 -20.29
CA ASN A 108 -9.67 12.89 -21.40
C ASN A 108 -10.66 11.96 -22.16
N GLY A 109 -11.79 11.59 -21.56
CA GLY A 109 -12.93 10.97 -22.24
C GLY A 109 -12.74 9.52 -22.72
N SER A 110 -11.53 8.95 -22.59
CA SER A 110 -11.24 7.54 -22.94
C SER A 110 -11.13 6.60 -21.75
N LEU A 111 -11.37 7.09 -20.52
CA LEU A 111 -11.24 6.30 -19.31
C LEU A 111 -12.29 5.19 -19.27
N LYS A 112 -11.84 3.94 -19.21
CA LYS A 112 -12.65 2.73 -19.11
C LYS A 112 -12.58 2.09 -17.73
N ARG A 113 -11.50 2.36 -16.99
CA ARG A 113 -11.25 1.78 -15.66
C ARG A 113 -10.36 2.66 -14.79
N PHE A 114 -10.72 2.78 -13.52
CA PHE A 114 -9.89 3.39 -12.49
C PHE A 114 -9.82 2.46 -11.28
N VAL A 115 -8.64 1.93 -10.97
CA VAL A 115 -8.40 1.14 -9.75
C VAL A 115 -7.72 2.03 -8.72
N HIS A 116 -8.41 2.31 -7.61
CA HIS A 116 -7.88 3.09 -6.50
C HIS A 116 -7.29 2.17 -5.43
N ILE A 117 -5.99 2.32 -5.14
CA ILE A 117 -5.34 1.56 -4.05
C ILE A 117 -5.50 2.34 -2.75
N SER A 118 -6.42 1.87 -1.92
CA SER A 118 -6.63 2.34 -0.57
C SER A 118 -5.81 1.50 0.43
N SER A 119 -6.36 1.17 1.61
CA SER A 119 -5.71 0.35 2.63
C SER A 119 -6.72 -0.17 3.65
N LEU A 120 -6.48 -1.35 4.24
CA LEU A 120 -7.21 -1.79 5.45
C LEU A 120 -7.01 -0.85 6.65
N GLY A 121 -6.07 0.09 6.57
CA GLY A 121 -5.90 1.17 7.54
C GLY A 121 -7.11 2.10 7.69
N VAL A 122 -8.07 2.07 6.76
CA VAL A 122 -9.30 2.88 6.82
C VAL A 122 -10.30 2.43 7.89
N TYR A 123 -10.18 1.21 8.42
CA TYR A 123 -11.01 0.73 9.51
C TYR A 123 -10.56 1.30 10.86
N ALA A 124 -11.45 1.24 11.87
CA ALA A 124 -11.17 1.76 13.20
C ALA A 124 -9.92 1.12 13.86
N ALA A 125 -9.28 1.85 14.78
CA ALA A 125 -8.11 1.35 15.50
C ALA A 125 -8.49 0.40 16.66
N ARG A 126 -9.08 -0.75 16.34
CA ARG A 126 -9.51 -1.79 17.29
C ARG A 126 -9.06 -3.19 16.84
N ASP A 127 -9.26 -4.19 17.69
CA ASP A 127 -9.12 -5.58 17.28
C ASP A 127 -10.22 -5.92 16.26
N HIS A 128 -9.80 -6.55 15.16
CA HIS A 128 -10.66 -7.07 14.09
C HIS A 128 -10.60 -8.60 14.07
N TYR A 129 -11.74 -9.22 13.80
CA TYR A 129 -11.95 -10.68 13.74
C TYR A 129 -12.87 -10.97 12.55
N GLY A 130 -12.29 -11.10 11.37
CA GLY A 130 -13.01 -11.25 10.10
C GLY A 130 -13.84 -10.01 9.71
N THR A 131 -13.31 -8.78 9.91
CA THR A 131 -14.02 -7.57 9.47
C THR A 131 -14.08 -7.51 7.94
N ASP A 132 -15.28 -7.31 7.39
CA ASP A 132 -15.54 -7.21 5.95
C ASP A 132 -15.87 -5.75 5.52
N GLU A 133 -16.29 -5.56 4.27
CA GLU A 133 -16.63 -4.25 3.70
C GLU A 133 -18.00 -3.71 4.13
N THR A 134 -18.80 -4.46 4.90
CA THR A 134 -20.04 -3.95 5.50
C THR A 134 -19.77 -3.00 6.66
N GLU A 135 -18.58 -3.11 7.27
CA GLU A 135 -18.12 -2.16 8.27
C GLU A 135 -17.71 -0.84 7.63
N ALA A 136 -18.21 0.26 8.19
CA ALA A 136 -17.90 1.59 7.70
C ALA A 136 -16.45 1.99 8.02
N PRO A 137 -15.76 2.71 7.12
CA PRO A 137 -14.49 3.36 7.42
C PRO A 137 -14.58 4.32 8.61
N ASP A 138 -13.49 4.44 9.35
CA ASP A 138 -13.35 5.34 10.50
C ASP A 138 -13.01 6.77 10.02
N ARG A 139 -14.01 7.66 10.05
CA ARG A 139 -13.89 9.05 9.61
C ARG A 139 -13.25 9.98 10.64
N GLU A 140 -13.05 9.53 11.87
CA GLU A 140 -12.34 10.31 12.87
C GLU A 140 -10.82 10.18 12.67
N GLY A 141 -10.37 8.99 12.27
CA GLY A 141 -8.99 8.67 11.96
C GLY A 141 -8.07 8.73 13.19
N ILE A 142 -6.91 8.10 13.09
CA ILE A 142 -5.92 8.11 14.19
C ILE A 142 -4.61 8.82 13.81
N ASP A 143 -4.39 9.00 12.52
CA ASP A 143 -3.24 9.69 11.94
C ASP A 143 -3.63 10.30 10.57
N GLY A 144 -2.75 11.15 10.04
CA GLY A 144 -3.01 11.81 8.76
C GLY A 144 -3.12 10.87 7.57
N TYR A 145 -2.42 9.73 7.58
CA TYR A 145 -2.48 8.77 6.47
C TYR A 145 -3.81 8.02 6.44
N THR A 146 -4.22 7.43 7.56
CA THR A 146 -5.48 6.68 7.68
C THR A 146 -6.68 7.56 7.39
N LEU A 147 -6.72 8.77 7.95
CA LEU A 147 -7.79 9.74 7.68
C LEU A 147 -7.86 10.10 6.19
N THR A 148 -6.73 10.43 5.57
CA THR A 148 -6.74 10.83 4.15
C THR A 148 -7.00 9.68 3.19
N LYS A 149 -6.73 8.43 3.58
CA LYS A 149 -7.20 7.27 2.82
C LYS A 149 -8.72 7.14 2.84
N VAL A 150 -9.36 7.37 3.99
CA VAL A 150 -10.84 7.42 4.09
C VAL A 150 -11.41 8.55 3.23
N GLU A 151 -10.84 9.76 3.33
CA GLU A 151 -11.26 10.90 2.52
C GLU A 151 -11.10 10.64 1.01
N SER A 152 -10.00 10.00 0.61
CA SER A 152 -9.76 9.62 -0.79
C SER A 152 -10.76 8.58 -1.32
N GLU A 153 -11.17 7.63 -0.47
CA GLU A 153 -12.20 6.65 -0.83
C GLU A 153 -13.57 7.31 -0.95
N ASP A 154 -13.96 8.15 0.02
CA ASP A 154 -15.24 8.86 0.00
C ASP A 154 -15.33 9.75 -1.25
N LEU A 155 -14.26 10.48 -1.60
CA LEU A 155 -14.15 11.26 -2.84
C LEU A 155 -14.35 10.39 -4.09
N ALA A 156 -13.56 9.33 -4.23
CA ALA A 156 -13.62 8.47 -5.42
C ALA A 156 -15.02 7.83 -5.59
N ARG A 157 -15.60 7.35 -4.48
CA ARG A 157 -16.95 6.75 -4.48
C ARG A 157 -18.04 7.76 -4.78
N GLN A 158 -17.90 9.01 -4.33
CA GLN A 158 -18.82 10.07 -4.73
C GLN A 158 -18.77 10.31 -6.24
N ARG A 159 -17.58 10.36 -6.84
CA ARG A 159 -17.40 10.51 -8.30
C ARG A 159 -18.02 9.36 -9.09
N PHE A 160 -17.95 8.14 -8.56
CA PHE A 160 -18.66 6.98 -9.11
C PHE A 160 -20.18 7.18 -9.04
N ALA A 161 -20.72 7.58 -7.88
CA ALA A 161 -22.15 7.79 -7.66
C ALA A 161 -22.74 8.90 -8.56
N ASP A 162 -21.93 9.89 -8.92
CA ASP A 162 -22.29 10.96 -9.86
C ASP A 162 -22.33 10.49 -11.33
N GLY A 163 -21.98 9.22 -11.61
CA GLY A 163 -22.30 8.52 -12.86
C GLY A 163 -21.28 8.63 -13.99
N SER A 164 -20.07 9.14 -13.74
CA SER A 164 -19.08 9.43 -14.79
C SER A 164 -17.71 8.74 -14.62
N PHE A 165 -17.56 7.88 -13.61
CA PHE A 165 -16.24 7.40 -13.20
C PHE A 165 -16.20 5.87 -12.99
N PRO A 166 -15.44 5.09 -13.79
CA PRO A 166 -15.43 3.63 -13.74
C PRO A 166 -14.48 3.09 -12.65
N LEU A 167 -14.87 3.28 -11.39
CA LEU A 167 -14.05 2.99 -10.20
C LEU A 167 -14.11 1.51 -9.75
N VAL A 168 -13.00 0.99 -9.26
CA VAL A 168 -12.92 -0.12 -8.29
C VAL A 168 -11.94 0.26 -7.18
N VAL A 169 -12.27 0.00 -5.92
CA VAL A 169 -11.37 0.29 -4.78
C VAL A 169 -10.83 -1.02 -4.20
N LEU A 170 -9.51 -1.09 -4.04
CA LEU A 170 -8.85 -2.19 -3.34
C LEU A 170 -8.27 -1.68 -2.01
N ARG A 171 -8.57 -2.37 -0.91
CA ARG A 171 -8.03 -2.13 0.43
C ARG A 171 -7.02 -3.22 0.77
N PRO A 172 -5.75 -3.10 0.33
CA PRO A 172 -4.71 -4.02 0.74
C PRO A 172 -4.37 -3.86 2.22
N GLY A 173 -3.97 -4.96 2.84
CA GLY A 173 -3.32 -4.94 4.14
C GLY A 173 -1.84 -4.56 4.07
N PHE A 174 -1.03 -5.15 4.96
CA PHE A 174 0.41 -4.91 4.99
C PHE A 174 1.10 -5.57 3.79
N VAL A 175 1.43 -4.78 2.78
CA VAL A 175 2.08 -5.28 1.56
C VAL A 175 3.56 -5.56 1.83
N TYR A 176 4.02 -6.76 1.51
CA TYR A 176 5.43 -7.15 1.57
C TYR A 176 5.84 -7.86 0.27
N GLY A 177 7.13 -7.84 -0.04
CA GLY A 177 7.63 -8.46 -1.26
C GLY A 177 9.03 -7.97 -1.65
N PRO A 178 9.61 -8.55 -2.71
CA PRO A 178 10.78 -7.98 -3.39
C PRO A 178 10.61 -6.47 -3.64
N ARG A 179 11.68 -5.69 -3.48
CA ARG A 179 11.69 -4.21 -3.56
C ARG A 179 10.99 -3.47 -2.42
N ASP A 180 10.64 -4.13 -1.31
CA ASP A 180 10.40 -3.40 -0.07
C ASP A 180 11.69 -2.71 0.39
N ARG A 181 11.71 -1.38 0.28
CA ARG A 181 12.82 -0.51 0.69
C ARG A 181 12.56 0.22 2.00
N THR A 182 11.42 -0.03 2.64
CA THR A 182 10.93 0.79 3.75
C THR A 182 10.79 0.00 5.04
N VAL A 183 10.06 -1.11 5.04
CA VAL A 183 9.68 -1.80 6.28
C VAL A 183 10.61 -2.95 6.58
N ILE A 184 10.79 -3.88 5.63
CA ILE A 184 11.64 -5.06 5.83
C ILE A 184 13.09 -4.65 6.21
N PRO A 185 13.77 -3.72 5.50
CA PRO A 185 15.13 -3.34 5.87
C PRO A 185 15.23 -2.70 7.26
N ARG A 186 14.27 -1.85 7.64
CA ARG A 186 14.22 -1.21 8.98
C ARG A 186 13.97 -2.23 10.08
N LEU A 187 13.15 -3.24 9.80
CA LEU A 187 12.90 -4.31 10.75
C LEU A 187 14.15 -5.16 10.96
N ILE A 188 14.83 -5.57 9.89
CA ILE A 188 16.11 -6.30 9.96
C ILE A 188 17.14 -5.50 10.76
N GLN A 189 17.27 -4.19 10.53
CA GLN A 189 18.16 -3.33 11.31
C GLN A 189 17.80 -3.31 12.81
N ARG A 190 16.51 -3.25 13.16
CA ARG A 190 16.05 -3.29 14.56
C ARG A 190 16.27 -4.65 15.22
N LEU A 191 16.16 -5.73 14.45
CA LEU A 191 16.46 -7.09 14.91
C LEU A 191 17.96 -7.24 15.16
N ALA A 192 18.81 -6.79 14.22
CA ALA A 192 20.27 -6.88 14.31
C ALA A 192 20.85 -6.11 15.51
N THR A 193 20.21 -5.01 15.90
CA THR A 193 20.59 -4.22 17.08
C THR A 193 20.05 -4.79 18.40
N GLY A 194 19.29 -5.89 18.38
CA GLY A 194 18.63 -6.47 19.55
C GLY A 194 17.54 -5.58 20.17
N GLY A 195 17.13 -4.51 19.47
CA GLY A 195 16.20 -3.50 19.95
C GLY A 195 14.73 -3.87 19.78
N PHE A 196 14.42 -4.95 19.04
CA PHE A 196 13.04 -5.34 18.77
C PHE A 196 12.35 -5.94 20.01
N LYS A 197 11.13 -5.49 20.27
CA LYS A 197 10.22 -6.03 21.29
C LYS A 197 8.81 -6.10 20.71
N TYR A 198 8.11 -7.19 20.93
CA TYR A 198 6.69 -7.28 20.57
C TYR A 198 5.85 -6.36 21.47
N LEU A 199 4.75 -5.83 20.93
CA LEU A 199 3.70 -5.22 21.74
C LEU A 199 2.67 -6.30 22.08
N GLY A 200 2.40 -6.51 23.37
CA GLY A 200 1.58 -7.63 23.81
C GLY A 200 2.27 -8.98 23.62
N SER A 201 1.52 -10.04 23.33
CA SER A 201 2.06 -11.39 23.15
C SER A 201 2.74 -11.59 21.80
N GLY A 202 2.39 -10.80 20.78
CA GLY A 202 2.81 -11.02 19.39
C GLY A 202 2.01 -12.09 18.66
N GLU A 203 1.08 -12.76 19.35
CA GLU A 203 0.17 -13.77 18.76
C GLU A 203 -0.99 -13.14 17.99
N GLN A 204 -1.16 -11.81 18.08
CA GLN A 204 -2.15 -11.09 17.32
C GLN A 204 -1.83 -11.18 15.83
N LEU A 205 -2.86 -11.38 15.01
CA LEU A 205 -2.74 -11.50 13.57
C LEU A 205 -2.25 -10.19 12.93
N LEU A 206 -1.50 -10.35 11.84
CA LEU A 206 -1.16 -9.31 10.89
C LEU A 206 -2.05 -9.49 9.66
N ASN A 207 -2.37 -8.38 8.99
CA ASN A 207 -3.16 -8.37 7.75
C ASN A 207 -2.24 -8.36 6.51
N ASN A 208 -1.24 -9.22 6.42
CA ASN A 208 -0.29 -9.14 5.31
C ASN A 208 -0.90 -9.54 3.95
N VAL A 209 -0.28 -9.03 2.89
CA VAL A 209 -0.51 -9.46 1.51
C VAL A 209 0.82 -9.48 0.76
N TYR A 210 1.10 -10.58 0.06
CA TYR A 210 2.27 -10.67 -0.80
C TYR A 210 2.06 -9.81 -2.06
N ILE A 211 3.12 -9.12 -2.50
CA ILE A 211 3.03 -8.15 -3.59
C ILE A 211 2.44 -8.73 -4.88
N ASP A 212 2.80 -9.96 -5.27
CA ASP A 212 2.27 -10.53 -6.52
C ASP A 212 0.79 -10.92 -6.38
N ASN A 213 0.34 -11.36 -5.19
CA ASN A 213 -1.09 -11.60 -4.93
C ASN A 213 -1.89 -10.30 -5.04
N LEU A 214 -1.36 -9.20 -4.49
CA LEU A 214 -1.99 -7.88 -4.63
C LEU A 214 -2.03 -7.43 -6.11
N VAL A 215 -0.96 -7.68 -6.87
CA VAL A 215 -0.95 -7.38 -8.31
C VAL A 215 -2.00 -8.20 -9.04
N ASP A 216 -2.17 -9.48 -8.72
CA ASP A 216 -3.23 -10.31 -9.31
C ASP A 216 -4.62 -9.72 -8.98
N ALA A 217 -4.87 -9.26 -7.76
CA ALA A 217 -6.10 -8.55 -7.40
C ALA A 217 -6.30 -7.26 -8.23
N VAL A 218 -5.25 -6.49 -8.50
CA VAL A 218 -5.31 -5.31 -9.38
C VAL A 218 -5.74 -5.69 -10.78
N PHE A 219 -5.16 -6.74 -11.37
CA PHE A 219 -5.53 -7.17 -12.73
C PHE A 219 -6.94 -7.76 -12.80
N LEU A 220 -7.40 -8.48 -11.77
CA LEU A 220 -8.80 -8.91 -11.64
C LEU A 220 -9.75 -7.71 -11.54
N ALA A 221 -9.38 -6.68 -10.77
CA ALA A 221 -10.14 -5.44 -10.66
C ALA A 221 -10.14 -4.63 -11.96
N ILE A 222 -9.14 -4.78 -12.83
CA ILE A 222 -9.16 -4.20 -14.18
C ILE A 222 -10.09 -5.00 -15.10
N SER A 223 -10.08 -6.33 -14.97
CA SER A 223 -10.68 -7.21 -15.97
C SER A 223 -12.20 -7.37 -15.90
N ARG A 224 -12.86 -6.82 -14.88
CA ARG A 224 -14.27 -7.12 -14.55
C ARG A 224 -15.19 -5.92 -14.53
N ASP A 225 -16.13 -5.78 -15.46
CA ASP A 225 -17.03 -4.61 -15.52
C ASP A 225 -18.20 -4.70 -14.52
N ASP A 226 -18.49 -5.90 -14.01
CA ASP A 226 -19.57 -6.19 -13.08
C ASP A 226 -19.28 -5.80 -11.62
N VAL A 227 -18.04 -5.39 -11.33
CA VAL A 227 -17.60 -4.94 -9.99
C VAL A 227 -17.31 -3.44 -9.93
N LEU A 228 -17.74 -2.68 -10.95
CA LEU A 228 -17.60 -1.23 -10.93
C LEU A 228 -18.42 -0.63 -9.78
N GLY A 229 -17.78 0.26 -9.00
CA GLY A 229 -18.33 0.87 -7.80
C GLY A 229 -18.04 0.10 -6.51
N GLU A 230 -17.50 -1.12 -6.62
CA GLU A 230 -17.24 -1.98 -5.49
C GLU A 230 -15.91 -1.67 -4.79
N VAL A 231 -15.89 -2.08 -3.52
CA VAL A 231 -14.73 -2.03 -2.62
C VAL A 231 -14.41 -3.44 -2.17
N PHE A 232 -13.12 -3.79 -2.15
CA PHE A 232 -12.64 -5.12 -1.75
C PHE A 232 -11.48 -5.03 -0.76
N ASN A 233 -11.59 -5.78 0.34
CA ASN A 233 -10.49 -6.08 1.24
C ASN A 233 -9.56 -7.12 0.60
N ILE A 234 -8.26 -6.87 0.66
CA ILE A 234 -7.25 -7.72 0.03
C ILE A 234 -6.15 -8.07 1.05
N THR A 235 -6.11 -9.34 1.44
CA THR A 235 -5.05 -9.99 2.23
C THR A 235 -4.66 -11.32 1.57
N ASP A 236 -3.62 -11.97 2.08
CA ASP A 236 -3.41 -13.40 1.81
C ASP A 236 -4.42 -14.25 2.62
N ASP A 237 -4.62 -15.51 2.21
CA ASP A 237 -5.56 -16.43 2.88
C ASP A 237 -5.03 -16.94 4.23
N ARG A 238 -3.72 -17.15 4.30
CA ARG A 238 -3.08 -17.66 5.51
C ARG A 238 -3.05 -16.58 6.58
N LEU A 239 -3.64 -16.90 7.73
CA LEU A 239 -3.53 -16.08 8.93
C LEU A 239 -2.11 -16.19 9.48
N VAL A 240 -1.42 -15.05 9.58
CA VAL A 240 -0.05 -14.97 10.07
C VAL A 240 0.00 -14.11 11.32
N THR A 241 0.61 -14.64 12.39
CA THR A 241 0.81 -13.86 13.61
C THR A 241 1.96 -12.87 13.44
N LYS A 242 1.98 -11.78 14.23
CA LYS A 242 3.14 -10.89 14.25
C LYS A 242 4.41 -11.64 14.63
N ARG A 243 4.34 -12.60 15.55
CA ARG A 243 5.48 -13.44 15.91
C ARG A 243 6.01 -14.24 14.72
N GLU A 244 5.12 -14.89 13.98
CA GLU A 244 5.49 -15.65 12.80
C GLU A 244 6.09 -14.75 11.71
N PHE A 245 5.47 -13.59 11.43
CA PHE A 245 5.96 -12.65 10.44
C PHE A 245 7.39 -12.16 10.77
N ILE A 246 7.58 -11.62 11.98
CA ILE A 246 8.86 -11.09 12.43
C ILE A 246 9.90 -12.20 12.59
N GLY A 247 9.51 -13.36 13.12
CA GLY A 247 10.39 -14.52 13.27
C GLY A 247 10.88 -15.07 11.94
N THR A 248 10.03 -15.09 10.90
CA THR A 248 10.43 -15.53 9.56
C THR A 248 11.45 -14.58 8.94
N ILE A 249 11.29 -13.27 9.14
CA ILE A 249 12.27 -12.26 8.71
C ILE A 249 13.59 -12.43 9.45
N ALA A 250 13.56 -12.63 10.78
CA ALA A 250 14.76 -12.87 11.58
C ALA A 250 15.53 -14.09 11.07
N ARG A 251 14.85 -15.23 10.88
CA ARG A 251 15.46 -16.45 10.33
C ARG A 251 16.02 -16.23 8.93
N GLY A 252 15.26 -15.58 8.03
CA GLY A 252 15.71 -15.28 6.67
C GLY A 252 16.91 -14.34 6.59
N ALA A 253 17.10 -13.51 7.62
CA ALA A 253 18.26 -12.62 7.76
C ALA A 253 19.43 -13.25 8.54
N GLY A 254 19.30 -14.49 9.01
CA GLY A 254 20.31 -15.15 9.84
C GLY A 254 20.44 -14.56 11.26
N LEU A 255 19.37 -13.95 11.77
CA LEU A 255 19.30 -13.32 13.09
C LEU A 255 18.51 -14.16 14.09
N GLU A 256 18.78 -13.96 15.38
CA GLU A 256 17.98 -14.58 16.44
C GLU A 256 16.56 -14.01 16.47
N GLU A 257 15.58 -14.88 16.71
CA GLU A 257 14.20 -14.46 16.87
C GLU A 257 14.01 -13.65 18.16
N PRO A 258 13.29 -12.52 18.12
CA PRO A 258 13.05 -11.73 19.31
C PRO A 258 12.12 -12.50 20.26
N THR A 259 12.42 -12.45 21.55
CA THR A 259 11.61 -13.11 22.60
C THR A 259 10.96 -12.11 23.56
N LYS A 260 11.44 -10.86 23.56
CA LYS A 260 11.01 -9.81 24.48
C LYS A 260 9.69 -9.20 24.04
N SER A 261 8.85 -8.84 25.02
CA SER A 261 7.60 -8.13 24.80
C SER A 261 7.43 -6.95 25.76
N VAL A 262 6.55 -6.03 25.39
CA VAL A 262 6.08 -4.91 26.20
C VAL A 262 4.56 -5.06 26.33
N PRO A 263 3.99 -5.11 27.55
CA PRO A 263 2.54 -5.17 27.72
C PRO A 263 1.83 -4.01 27.01
N LEU A 264 0.73 -4.30 26.32
CA LEU A 264 0.06 -3.32 25.44
C LEU A 264 -0.41 -2.07 26.20
N GLY A 265 -0.87 -2.21 27.44
CA GLY A 265 -1.25 -1.06 28.29
C GLY A 265 -0.07 -0.13 28.59
N VAL A 266 1.12 -0.70 28.84
CA VAL A 266 2.36 0.08 29.05
C VAL A 266 2.76 0.78 27.75
N ALA A 267 2.67 0.09 26.62
CA ALA A 267 2.95 0.69 25.31
C ALA A 267 2.02 1.87 25.01
N LYS A 268 0.71 1.75 25.29
CA LYS A 268 -0.27 2.85 25.13
C LYS A 268 0.09 4.08 25.94
N ILE A 269 0.43 3.91 27.21
CA ILE A 269 0.86 5.03 28.09
C ILE A 269 2.12 5.70 27.55
N LEU A 270 3.12 4.92 27.13
CA LEU A 270 4.36 5.44 26.56
C LEU A 270 4.09 6.22 25.27
N ALA A 271 3.23 5.71 24.38
CA ALA A 271 2.88 6.40 23.14
C ALA A 271 2.25 7.77 23.41
N THR A 272 1.23 7.84 24.27
CA THR A 272 0.56 9.11 24.61
C THR A 272 1.56 10.13 25.17
N GLY A 273 2.46 9.70 26.06
CA GLY A 273 3.50 10.57 26.61
C GLY A 273 4.52 11.05 25.57
N MET A 274 4.96 10.17 24.67
CA MET A 274 5.90 10.51 23.60
C MET A 274 5.29 11.48 22.60
N GLU A 275 4.05 11.24 22.15
CA GLU A 275 3.36 12.11 21.20
C GLU A 275 3.12 13.52 21.77
N ALA A 276 2.68 13.61 23.02
CA ALA A 276 2.49 14.91 23.69
C ALA A 276 3.81 15.68 23.78
N THR A 277 4.90 15.00 24.14
CA THR A 277 6.24 15.60 24.21
C THR A 277 6.73 16.04 22.83
N TRP A 278 6.54 15.23 21.79
CA TRP A 278 6.97 15.56 20.43
C TRP A 278 6.21 16.75 19.84
N LYS A 279 4.88 16.79 20.06
CA LYS A 279 4.03 17.93 19.67
C LYS A 279 4.46 19.20 20.38
N MET A 280 4.72 19.13 21.69
CA MET A 280 5.19 20.27 22.48
C MET A 280 6.57 20.77 22.01
N LEU A 281 7.47 19.87 21.62
CA LEU A 281 8.81 20.21 21.14
C LEU A 281 8.87 20.56 19.64
N GLY A 282 7.74 20.53 18.92
CA GLY A 282 7.69 20.80 17.49
C GLY A 282 8.53 19.84 16.63
N LYS A 283 8.78 18.61 17.13
CA LYS A 283 9.64 17.64 16.45
C LYS A 283 8.97 17.14 15.17
N GLN A 284 9.70 17.26 14.06
CA GLN A 284 9.25 16.82 12.74
C GLN A 284 9.45 15.30 12.51
N GLU A 285 10.34 14.67 13.28
CA GLU A 285 10.59 13.23 13.23
C GLU A 285 9.53 12.46 14.03
N ALA A 286 9.08 11.31 13.52
CA ALA A 286 8.11 10.48 14.21
C ALA A 286 8.65 9.92 15.54
N PRO A 287 7.86 9.90 16.63
CA PRO A 287 8.28 9.27 17.89
C PRO A 287 8.52 7.77 17.69
N LEU A 288 9.32 7.13 18.56
CA LEU A 288 9.58 5.68 18.47
C LEU A 288 8.28 4.84 18.59
N LEU A 289 7.31 5.35 19.35
CA LEU A 289 6.01 4.75 19.56
C LEU A 289 4.92 5.82 19.42
N SER A 290 3.87 5.50 18.66
CA SER A 290 2.69 6.34 18.37
C SER A 290 1.42 5.49 18.46
N GLY A 291 0.25 6.11 18.58
CA GLY A 291 -1.05 5.44 18.53
C GLY A 291 -1.24 4.66 17.23
N ALA A 292 -0.82 5.24 16.11
CA ALA A 292 -0.75 4.60 14.80
C ALA A 292 0.10 3.32 14.81
N ARG A 293 1.31 3.38 15.39
CA ARG A 293 2.15 2.17 15.53
C ARG A 293 1.53 1.13 16.45
N ILE A 294 0.80 1.55 17.49
CA ILE A 294 0.09 0.61 18.36
C ILE A 294 -1.02 -0.12 17.59
N LYS A 295 -1.76 0.56 16.71
CA LYS A 295 -2.76 -0.09 15.84
C LYS A 295 -2.13 -1.23 15.05
N PHE A 296 -1.07 -0.95 14.30
CA PHE A 296 -0.44 -1.93 13.42
C PHE A 296 0.37 -3.01 14.16
N LEU A 297 1.03 -2.66 15.27
CA LEU A 297 1.95 -3.56 15.98
C LEU A 297 1.32 -4.29 17.17
N GLY A 298 0.16 -3.86 17.67
CA GLY A 298 -0.42 -4.37 18.92
C GLY A 298 -1.81 -4.99 18.80
N LEU A 299 -2.62 -4.63 17.81
CA LEU A 299 -4.01 -5.10 17.67
C LEU A 299 -4.12 -6.34 16.78
N ASN A 300 -5.18 -7.13 16.95
CA ASN A 300 -5.51 -8.22 16.02
C ASN A 300 -6.11 -7.67 14.73
N LEU A 301 -5.51 -8.01 13.58
CA LEU A 301 -5.86 -7.44 12.28
C LEU A 301 -6.31 -8.54 11.32
N ASP A 302 -7.49 -9.10 11.57
CA ASP A 302 -8.10 -10.14 10.74
C ASP A 302 -9.28 -9.55 9.94
N PHE A 303 -9.17 -9.61 8.61
CA PHE A 303 -10.09 -9.00 7.67
C PHE A 303 -10.54 -10.04 6.64
N ASP A 304 -11.84 -10.08 6.38
CA ASP A 304 -12.44 -11.03 5.46
C ASP A 304 -12.18 -10.62 4.01
N ILE A 305 -11.78 -11.60 3.18
CA ILE A 305 -11.60 -11.45 1.72
C ILE A 305 -12.68 -12.22 0.93
N GLY A 306 -13.73 -12.68 1.60
CA GLY A 306 -14.79 -13.52 1.02
C GLY A 306 -15.53 -12.80 -0.11
N LYS A 307 -15.72 -11.48 -0.01
CA LYS A 307 -16.27 -10.69 -1.10
C LYS A 307 -15.35 -10.69 -2.33
N ALA A 308 -14.06 -10.43 -2.14
CA ALA A 308 -13.06 -10.48 -3.22
C ALA A 308 -13.03 -11.87 -3.89
N ARG A 309 -13.10 -12.96 -3.12
CA ARG A 309 -13.19 -14.32 -3.66
C ARG A 309 -14.42 -14.52 -4.55
N ARG A 310 -15.60 -14.15 -4.06
CA ARG A 310 -16.88 -14.36 -4.78
C ARG A 310 -17.02 -13.46 -6.01
N GLU A 311 -16.64 -12.19 -5.88
CA GLU A 311 -16.96 -11.16 -6.88
C GLU A 311 -15.78 -10.78 -7.75
N LEU A 312 -14.53 -10.88 -7.30
CA LEU A 312 -13.35 -10.72 -8.18
C LEU A 312 -12.86 -12.06 -8.73
N GLY A 313 -13.10 -13.16 -8.01
CA GLY A 313 -12.38 -14.41 -8.26
C GLY A 313 -10.96 -14.38 -7.68
N TYR A 314 -10.73 -13.53 -6.67
CA TYR A 314 -9.43 -13.38 -6.04
C TYR A 314 -9.08 -14.61 -5.20
N GLU A 315 -8.03 -15.31 -5.62
CA GLU A 315 -7.45 -16.47 -4.96
C GLU A 315 -5.94 -16.22 -4.81
N PRO A 316 -5.43 -15.89 -3.61
CA PRO A 316 -4.01 -15.66 -3.39
C PRO A 316 -3.20 -16.88 -3.81
N ALA A 317 -2.36 -16.73 -4.84
CA ALA A 317 -1.66 -17.86 -5.45
C ALA A 317 -0.37 -18.23 -4.70
N VAL A 318 0.27 -17.24 -4.06
CA VAL A 318 1.53 -17.41 -3.34
C VAL A 318 1.25 -17.44 -1.84
N ASP A 319 1.71 -18.50 -1.15
CA ASP A 319 1.61 -18.60 0.31
C ASP A 319 2.62 -17.67 1.01
N PHE A 320 2.36 -17.35 2.28
CA PHE A 320 3.25 -16.55 3.11
C PHE A 320 4.71 -17.04 3.13
N VAL A 321 4.94 -18.34 3.24
CA VAL A 321 6.32 -18.88 3.34
C VAL A 321 7.08 -18.63 2.03
N GLU A 322 6.46 -18.96 0.90
CA GLU A 322 7.04 -18.74 -0.43
C GLU A 322 7.27 -17.24 -0.71
N GLY A 323 6.26 -16.40 -0.42
CA GLY A 323 6.38 -14.95 -0.60
C GLY A 323 7.50 -14.35 0.25
N MET A 324 7.69 -14.85 1.48
CA MET A 324 8.77 -14.42 2.36
C MET A 324 10.14 -14.91 1.86
N GLU A 325 10.24 -16.12 1.33
CA GLU A 325 11.47 -16.62 0.70
C GLU A 325 11.90 -15.73 -0.47
N HIS A 326 10.98 -15.40 -1.38
CA HIS A 326 11.24 -14.47 -2.50
C HIS A 326 11.67 -13.09 -2.01
N THR A 327 11.00 -12.58 -0.97
CA THR A 327 11.32 -11.28 -0.36
C THR A 327 12.74 -11.27 0.21
N MET A 328 13.12 -12.30 0.97
CA MET A 328 14.42 -12.39 1.61
C MET A 328 15.55 -12.70 0.62
N GLU A 329 15.28 -13.46 -0.44
CA GLU A 329 16.22 -13.67 -1.54
C GLU A 329 16.55 -12.34 -2.23
N TRP A 330 15.52 -11.58 -2.62
CA TRP A 330 15.72 -10.26 -3.20
C TRP A 330 16.50 -9.33 -2.27
N TYR A 331 16.17 -9.32 -0.96
CA TYR A 331 16.88 -8.51 0.01
C TYR A 331 18.37 -8.86 0.06
N ARG A 332 18.72 -10.15 0.15
CA ARG A 332 20.12 -10.62 0.18
C ARG A 332 20.89 -10.21 -1.08
N GLN A 333 20.27 -10.33 -2.25
CA GLN A 333 20.87 -9.90 -3.52
C GLN A 333 21.07 -8.39 -3.57
N SER A 334 20.10 -7.60 -3.09
CA SER A 334 20.21 -6.14 -3.08
C SER A 334 21.33 -5.63 -2.18
N VAL A 335 21.49 -6.20 -0.98
CA VAL A 335 22.58 -5.86 -0.05
C VAL A 335 23.95 -6.26 -0.62
N ALA A 336 24.04 -7.39 -1.31
CA ALA A 336 25.27 -7.82 -1.97
C ALA A 336 25.68 -6.87 -3.11
N ALA A 337 24.71 -6.35 -3.88
CA ALA A 337 24.96 -5.40 -4.96
C ALA A 337 25.41 -4.01 -4.46
N ASP A 338 24.94 -3.59 -3.28
CA ASP A 338 25.29 -2.30 -2.66
C ASP A 338 26.60 -2.33 -1.85
N SER A 339 27.17 -3.52 -1.61
CA SER A 339 28.46 -3.68 -0.93
C SER A 339 29.58 -3.66 -1.97
N PRO A 340 30.48 -2.65 -1.99
CA PRO A 340 31.63 -2.68 -2.89
C PRO A 340 32.50 -3.90 -2.53
N ASP A 341 32.89 -4.67 -3.55
CA ASP A 341 33.86 -5.78 -3.44
C ASP A 341 35.10 -5.28 -2.66
N PRO A 342 35.63 -6.05 -1.69
CA PRO A 342 36.58 -5.56 -0.69
C PRO A 342 37.93 -5.09 -1.22
#